data_AF-A0ABD2N851-F1
#
_entry.id   AF-A0ABD2N851-F1
#
_cell.length_a   1.000
_cell.length_b   1.000
_cell.length_c   1.000
_cell.angle_alpha   90.00
_cell.angle_beta   90.00
_cell.angle_gamma   90.00
#
_symmetry.space_group_name_H-M   'P 1'
#
loop_
_entity.id
_entity.type
_entity.pdbx_description
1 polymer ?
#
loop_
_entity_poly.entity_id
_entity_poly.type
_entity_poly.pdbx_seq_one_letter_code
_entity_poly.pdbx_strand_id
1 'polypeptide(L)'
;MSSPWTWIRGFLYVEIAIVLLLVLPIASLELWYSLLQSKFLQDLKSQTDIYFIILLAILVLFGLDAIRKIRQYSHLEKNIDVHSDYKMLGSLKLFRAQQNFYIFFLSLLLSLVIRQLIMLNYSQAQYEASVKQAKSALSATEKFLVDQGNITENTRNNVTHDEGISILKSESEKLKEELKTAEKVKSLNSQNNNLVKGYYRLAEAHSKLQERVTIGSADEKENVNVMILKSEIMKLTEKLKVCDEHTSALKLQADYCDKEYRYRLAECMAAMIRI
;
A
#
# COMPACT_ATOMS: atom_id res chain seq x y z
N MET A 1 33.50 -29.19 -5.64
CA MET A 1 32.48 -28.44 -4.85
C MET A 1 31.14 -29.06 -5.17
N SER A 2 30.29 -29.35 -4.17
CA SER A 2 29.07 -30.15 -4.37
C SER A 2 28.09 -29.47 -5.34
N SER A 3 27.79 -30.18 -6.43
CA SER A 3 26.96 -29.78 -7.58
C SER A 3 25.58 -29.13 -7.25
N PRO A 4 24.85 -29.52 -6.17
CA PRO A 4 23.51 -28.96 -5.90
C PRO A 4 23.47 -27.45 -5.62
N TRP A 5 24.53 -26.90 -5.01
CA TRP A 5 24.57 -25.48 -4.63
C TRP A 5 24.78 -24.55 -5.82
N THR A 6 25.32 -25.05 -6.92
CA THR A 6 25.47 -24.28 -8.17
C THR A 6 24.12 -23.98 -8.80
N TRP A 7 23.18 -24.92 -8.73
CA TRP A 7 21.80 -24.71 -9.21
C TRP A 7 21.07 -23.64 -8.41
N ILE A 8 21.23 -23.65 -7.09
CA ILE A 8 20.65 -22.64 -6.20
C ILE A 8 21.24 -21.25 -6.50
N ARG A 9 22.55 -21.17 -6.75
CA ARG A 9 23.20 -19.92 -7.18
C ARG A 9 22.69 -19.45 -8.54
N GLY A 10 22.49 -20.36 -9.48
CA GLY A 10 21.90 -20.06 -10.78
C GLY A 10 20.50 -19.46 -10.63
N PHE A 11 19.66 -20.08 -9.81
CA PHE A 11 18.33 -19.57 -9.50
C PHE A 11 18.37 -18.16 -8.88
N LEU A 12 19.24 -17.94 -7.89
CA LEU A 12 19.46 -16.62 -7.30
C LEU A 12 19.88 -15.57 -8.34
N TYR A 13 20.80 -15.91 -9.26
CA TYR A 13 21.23 -14.96 -10.29
C TYR A 13 20.10 -14.60 -11.26
N VAL A 14 19.23 -15.55 -11.58
CA VAL A 14 18.02 -15.29 -12.38
C VAL A 14 17.08 -14.37 -11.63
N GLU A 15 16.83 -14.60 -10.33
CA GLU A 15 16.01 -13.71 -9.51
C GLU A 15 16.60 -12.30 -9.44
N ILE A 16 17.92 -12.17 -9.24
CA ILE A 16 18.61 -10.87 -9.25
C ILE A 16 18.42 -10.17 -10.60
N ALA A 17 18.57 -10.89 -11.71
CA ALA A 17 18.36 -10.32 -13.05
C ALA A 17 16.91 -9.83 -13.24
N ILE A 18 15.92 -10.60 -12.79
CA ILE A 18 14.50 -10.24 -12.83
C ILE A 18 14.24 -9.00 -11.96
N VAL A 19 14.75 -8.96 -10.72
CA VAL A 19 14.59 -7.81 -9.83
C VAL A 19 15.26 -6.57 -10.41
N LEU A 20 16.50 -6.70 -10.91
CA LEU A 20 17.21 -5.58 -11.53
C LEU A 20 16.42 -5.02 -12.71
N LEU A 21 15.86 -5.92 -13.52
CA LEU A 21 15.01 -5.59 -14.66
C LEU A 21 13.64 -4.99 -14.26
N LEU A 22 13.06 -5.39 -13.12
CA LEU A 22 11.84 -4.79 -12.55
C LEU A 22 12.08 -3.46 -11.81
N VAL A 23 13.25 -3.26 -11.22
CA VAL A 23 13.61 -2.08 -10.41
C VAL A 23 14.18 -0.96 -11.28
N LEU A 24 14.80 -1.29 -12.42
CA LEU A 24 15.34 -0.31 -13.34
C LEU A 24 14.21 0.53 -13.97
N PRO A 25 14.17 1.86 -13.74
CA PRO A 25 13.21 2.77 -14.34
C PRO A 25 13.49 3.04 -15.84
N ILE A 26 14.18 2.12 -16.53
CA ILE A 26 14.60 2.27 -17.93
C ILE A 26 13.51 1.81 -18.90
N ALA A 27 12.60 0.94 -18.46
CA ALA A 27 11.43 0.56 -19.23
C ALA A 27 10.21 1.29 -18.64
N SER A 28 9.64 2.21 -19.41
CA SER A 28 8.40 2.88 -19.05
C SER A 28 7.35 1.83 -18.64
N LEU A 29 6.57 2.13 -17.60
CA LEU A 29 5.44 1.31 -17.14
C LEU A 29 4.56 0.80 -18.30
N GLU A 30 4.48 1.56 -19.40
CA GLU A 30 3.74 1.23 -20.61
C GLU A 30 4.28 -0.02 -21.36
N LEU A 31 5.60 -0.22 -21.42
CA LEU A 31 6.21 -1.37 -22.09
C LEU A 31 6.04 -2.65 -21.28
N TRP A 32 6.21 -2.56 -19.96
CA TRP A 32 5.89 -3.67 -19.05
C TRP A 32 4.40 -3.98 -19.05
N TYR A 33 3.54 -2.97 -19.08
CA TYR A 33 2.09 -3.14 -19.17
C TYR A 33 1.70 -3.89 -20.44
N SER A 34 2.21 -3.51 -21.60
CA SER A 34 1.91 -4.20 -22.86
C SER A 34 2.40 -5.66 -22.86
N LEU A 35 3.59 -5.92 -22.30
CA LEU A 35 4.10 -7.28 -22.15
C LEU A 35 3.27 -8.09 -21.14
N LEU A 36 2.97 -7.55 -19.97
CA LEU A 36 2.18 -8.18 -18.89
C LEU A 36 0.69 -8.36 -19.23
N GLN A 37 0.15 -7.55 -20.14
CA GLN A 37 -1.21 -7.68 -20.64
C GLN A 37 -1.34 -8.72 -21.77
N SER A 38 -0.21 -9.28 -22.24
CA SER A 38 -0.27 -10.42 -23.15
C SER A 38 -1.01 -11.59 -22.48
N LYS A 39 -1.85 -12.29 -23.25
CA LYS A 39 -2.63 -13.45 -22.77
C LYS A 39 -1.75 -14.52 -22.11
N PHE A 40 -0.49 -14.60 -22.53
CA PHE A 40 0.54 -15.46 -21.96
C PHE A 40 0.79 -15.19 -20.47
N LEU A 41 0.83 -13.92 -20.05
CA LEU A 41 1.07 -13.55 -18.65
C LEU A 41 -0.20 -13.59 -17.79
N GLN A 42 -1.39 -13.43 -18.39
CA GLN A 42 -2.66 -13.64 -17.68
C GLN A 42 -2.93 -15.12 -17.36
N ASP A 43 -2.63 -16.02 -18.29
CA ASP A 43 -2.72 -17.47 -18.06
C ASP A 43 -1.64 -17.96 -17.09
N LEU A 44 -0.44 -17.37 -17.14
CA LEU A 44 0.61 -17.59 -16.14
C LEU A 44 0.17 -17.11 -14.76
N LYS A 45 -0.49 -15.95 -14.63
CA LYS A 45 -0.88 -15.38 -13.33
C LYS A 45 -1.79 -16.31 -12.52
N SER A 46 -2.75 -16.96 -13.17
CA SER A 46 -3.68 -17.92 -12.52
C SER A 46 -2.93 -19.09 -11.88
N GLN A 47 -1.88 -19.60 -12.52
CA GLN A 47 -1.12 -20.74 -12.00
C GLN A 47 0.12 -20.34 -11.18
N THR A 48 0.60 -19.09 -11.29
CA THR A 48 1.83 -18.61 -10.65
C THR A 48 1.75 -18.66 -9.13
N ASP A 49 0.59 -18.40 -8.52
CA ASP A 49 0.46 -18.43 -7.05
C ASP A 49 0.76 -19.83 -6.48
N ILE A 50 0.30 -20.89 -7.15
CA ILE A 50 0.55 -22.28 -6.73
C ILE A 50 2.02 -22.65 -6.96
N TYR A 51 2.57 -22.35 -8.13
CA TYR A 51 3.99 -22.60 -8.43
C TYR A 51 4.91 -21.81 -7.49
N PHE A 52 4.56 -20.57 -7.14
CA PHE A 52 5.30 -19.74 -6.19
C PHE A 52 5.31 -20.35 -4.79
N ILE A 53 4.18 -20.86 -4.30
CA ILE A 53 4.10 -21.53 -2.99
C ILE A 53 4.94 -22.81 -2.98
N ILE A 54 4.88 -23.61 -4.05
CA ILE A 54 5.70 -24.83 -4.17
C ILE A 54 7.19 -24.48 -4.20
N LEU A 55 7.57 -23.47 -4.99
CA LEU A 55 8.94 -22.99 -5.10
C LEU A 55 9.45 -22.46 -3.75
N LEU A 56 8.62 -21.67 -3.04
CA LEU A 56 8.92 -21.15 -1.72
C LEU A 56 9.11 -22.29 -0.70
N ALA A 57 8.25 -23.32 -0.75
CA ALA A 57 8.37 -24.49 0.11
C ALA A 57 9.68 -25.25 -0.15
N ILE A 58 10.06 -25.44 -1.41
CA ILE A 58 11.34 -26.05 -1.80
C ILE A 58 12.51 -25.22 -1.26
N LEU A 59 12.47 -23.89 -1.42
CA LEU A 59 13.45 -22.98 -0.87
C LEU A 59 13.60 -23.19 0.64
N VAL A 60 12.49 -23.15 1.40
CA VAL A 60 12.51 -23.35 2.85
C VAL A 60 13.11 -24.70 3.25
N LEU A 61 12.84 -25.78 2.50
CA LEU A 61 13.46 -27.09 2.74
C LEU A 61 14.99 -27.04 2.57
N PHE A 62 15.50 -26.36 1.56
CA PHE A 62 16.94 -26.13 1.39
C PHE A 62 17.53 -25.28 2.52
N GLY A 63 16.79 -24.29 3.00
CA GLY A 63 17.16 -23.51 4.17
C GLY A 63 17.30 -24.36 5.43
N LEU A 64 16.34 -25.26 5.67
CA LEU A 64 16.39 -26.20 6.78
C LEU A 64 17.55 -27.20 6.64
N ASP A 65 17.85 -27.66 5.42
CA ASP A 65 19.03 -28.51 5.15
C ASP A 65 20.35 -27.75 5.44
N ALA A 66 20.43 -26.46 5.05
CA ALA A 66 21.58 -25.61 5.36
C ALA A 66 21.75 -25.41 6.87
N ILE A 67 20.66 -25.13 7.61
CA ILE A 67 20.67 -24.96 9.07
C ILE A 67 21.10 -26.27 9.75
N ARG A 68 20.58 -27.43 9.29
CA ARG A 68 21.01 -28.74 9.80
C ARG A 68 22.51 -28.95 9.59
N LYS A 69 23.03 -28.63 8.40
CA LYS A 69 24.47 -28.72 8.09
C LYS A 69 25.32 -27.81 8.97
N ILE A 70 24.89 -26.55 9.19
CA ILE A 70 25.59 -25.63 10.10
C ILE A 70 25.64 -26.20 11.52
N ARG A 71 24.52 -26.70 12.04
CA ARG A 71 24.46 -27.32 13.38
C ARG A 71 25.31 -28.58 13.47
N GLN A 72 25.26 -29.44 12.44
CA GLN A 72 26.03 -30.67 12.36
C GLN A 72 27.54 -30.39 12.35
N TYR A 73 28.00 -29.44 11.52
CA TYR A 73 29.42 -29.09 11.44
C TYR A 73 29.90 -28.33 12.67
N SER A 74 29.03 -27.52 13.30
CA SER A 74 29.33 -26.84 14.57
C SER A 74 29.53 -27.81 15.74
N HIS A 75 28.68 -28.83 15.85
CA HIS A 75 28.87 -29.88 16.85
C HIS A 75 30.13 -30.71 16.59
N LEU A 76 30.44 -31.00 15.32
CA LEU A 76 31.63 -31.77 14.96
C LEU A 76 32.92 -31.00 15.31
N GLU A 77 32.95 -29.69 15.06
CA GLU A 77 34.08 -28.81 15.40
C GLU A 77 34.34 -28.74 16.91
N LYS A 78 33.28 -28.79 17.74
CA LYS A 78 33.39 -28.77 19.20
C LYS A 78 33.91 -30.06 19.83
N ASN A 79 33.78 -31.21 19.13
CA ASN A 79 34.19 -32.53 19.63
C ASN A 79 35.59 -32.95 19.15
N ILE A 80 36.17 -32.25 18.17
CA ILE A 80 37.52 -32.54 17.65
C ILE A 80 38.53 -31.75 18.49
N ASP A 81 38.88 -32.23 19.68
CA ASP A 81 39.84 -31.53 20.55
C ASP A 81 41.30 -32.02 20.38
N VAL A 82 41.53 -33.05 19.55
CA VAL A 82 42.78 -33.86 19.59
C VAL A 82 43.79 -33.56 18.46
N HIS A 83 43.47 -32.73 17.45
CA HIS A 83 44.45 -32.36 16.42
C HIS A 83 44.18 -30.96 15.82
N SER A 84 45.18 -30.07 15.88
CA SER A 84 45.10 -28.70 15.36
C SER A 84 44.71 -28.65 13.87
N ASP A 85 45.22 -29.59 13.07
CA ASP A 85 44.97 -29.63 11.63
C ASP A 85 43.52 -30.01 11.28
N TYR A 86 42.87 -30.83 12.11
CA TYR A 86 41.46 -31.20 11.91
C TYR A 86 40.49 -30.09 12.34
N LYS A 87 40.87 -29.25 13.32
CA LYS A 87 40.12 -28.04 13.69
C LYS A 87 40.07 -27.03 12.54
N MET A 88 41.18 -26.83 11.83
CA MET A 88 41.23 -25.94 10.66
C MET A 88 40.37 -26.45 9.49
N LEU A 89 40.34 -27.77 9.26
CA LEU A 89 39.47 -28.36 8.22
C LEU A 89 37.97 -28.31 8.58
N GLY A 90 37.63 -28.33 9.87
CA GLY A 90 36.27 -28.18 10.39
C GLY A 90 35.71 -26.77 10.17
N SER A 91 36.45 -25.76 10.62
CA SER A 91 36.08 -24.34 10.45
C SER A 91 35.89 -23.94 8.98
N LEU A 92 36.70 -24.47 8.06
CA LEU A 92 36.54 -24.25 6.61
C LEU A 92 35.27 -24.89 6.02
N LYS A 93 34.76 -25.98 6.61
CA LYS A 93 33.47 -26.59 6.20
C LYS A 93 32.29 -25.82 6.79
N LEU A 94 32.43 -25.33 8.02
CA LEU A 94 31.45 -24.47 8.68
C LEU A 94 31.24 -23.16 7.89
N PHE A 95 32.32 -22.49 7.49
CA PHE A 95 32.28 -21.27 6.67
C PHE A 95 31.56 -21.50 5.33
N ARG A 96 31.81 -22.64 4.68
CA ARG A 96 31.09 -23.02 3.44
C ARG A 96 29.60 -23.23 3.67
N ALA A 97 29.21 -23.84 4.78
CA ALA A 97 27.80 -24.02 5.12
C ALA A 97 27.10 -22.68 5.42
N GLN A 98 27.80 -21.77 6.10
CA GLN A 98 27.32 -20.43 6.40
C GLN A 98 27.09 -19.60 5.12
N GLN A 99 28.02 -19.65 4.17
CA GLN A 99 27.85 -19.01 2.86
C GLN A 99 26.63 -19.53 2.10
N ASN A 100 26.41 -20.84 2.11
CA ASN A 100 25.26 -21.46 1.45
C ASN A 100 23.92 -21.06 2.09
N PHE A 101 23.90 -20.82 3.40
CA PHE A 101 22.71 -20.29 4.10
C PHE A 101 22.38 -18.85 3.67
N TYR A 102 23.39 -17.98 3.50
CA TYR A 102 23.16 -16.61 3.03
C TYR A 102 22.57 -16.55 1.62
N ILE A 103 23.03 -17.43 0.72
CA ILE A 103 22.51 -17.53 -0.66
C ILE A 103 21.02 -17.90 -0.64
N PHE A 104 20.64 -18.86 0.19
CA PHE A 104 19.24 -19.25 0.37
C PHE A 104 18.39 -18.09 0.91
N PHE A 105 18.84 -17.44 1.98
CA PHE A 105 18.12 -16.32 2.60
C PHE A 105 17.91 -15.17 1.62
N LEU A 106 18.94 -14.87 0.83
CA LEU A 106 18.86 -13.84 -0.21
C LEU A 106 17.82 -14.21 -1.28
N SER A 107 17.84 -15.45 -1.76
CA SER A 107 16.87 -15.92 -2.76
C SER A 107 15.42 -15.85 -2.24
N LEU A 108 15.19 -16.26 -0.99
CA LEU A 108 13.88 -16.13 -0.35
C LEU A 108 13.42 -14.66 -0.30
N LEU A 109 14.30 -13.76 0.13
CA LEU A 109 14.00 -12.32 0.19
C LEU A 109 13.64 -11.77 -1.21
N LEU A 110 14.42 -12.10 -2.24
CA LEU A 110 14.16 -11.64 -3.60
C LEU A 110 12.85 -12.18 -4.15
N SER A 111 12.51 -13.44 -3.91
CA SER A 111 11.25 -14.03 -4.35
C SER A 111 10.03 -13.26 -3.81
N LEU A 112 10.09 -12.81 -2.54
CA LEU A 112 9.05 -11.97 -1.94
C LEU A 112 8.99 -10.58 -2.56
N VAL A 113 10.14 -9.97 -2.82
CA VAL A 113 10.24 -8.65 -3.47
C VAL A 113 9.65 -8.70 -4.88
N ILE A 114 9.95 -9.74 -5.66
CA ILE A 114 9.38 -9.92 -7.01
C ILE A 114 7.85 -9.98 -6.94
N ARG A 115 7.28 -10.78 -6.03
CA ARG A 115 5.82 -10.86 -5.84
C ARG A 115 5.22 -9.49 -5.51
N GLN A 116 5.84 -8.79 -4.57
CA GLN A 116 5.37 -7.46 -4.15
C GLN A 116 5.43 -6.46 -5.31
N LEU A 117 6.51 -6.45 -6.08
CA LEU A 117 6.66 -5.58 -7.24
C LEU A 117 5.64 -5.90 -8.34
N ILE A 118 5.36 -7.17 -8.63
CA ILE A 118 4.34 -7.55 -9.62
C ILE A 118 2.94 -7.07 -9.18
N MET A 119 2.59 -7.24 -7.90
CA MET A 119 1.30 -6.78 -7.38
C MET A 119 1.16 -5.26 -7.44
N LEU A 120 2.24 -4.53 -7.16
CA LEU A 120 2.30 -3.07 -7.23
C LEU A 120 2.17 -2.55 -8.67
N ASN A 121 2.84 -3.19 -9.63
CA ASN A 121 2.72 -2.84 -11.05
C ASN A 121 1.31 -3.12 -11.59
N TYR A 122 0.69 -4.22 -11.17
CA TYR A 122 -0.68 -4.56 -11.58
C TYR A 122 -1.72 -3.56 -11.05
N SER A 123 -1.58 -3.09 -9.80
CA SER A 123 -2.51 -2.10 -9.23
C SER A 123 -2.37 -0.73 -9.90
N GLN A 124 -1.15 -0.32 -10.25
CA GLN A 124 -0.89 0.90 -11.03
C GLN A 124 -1.51 0.84 -12.42
N ALA A 125 -1.40 -0.31 -13.10
CA ALA A 125 -2.01 -0.53 -14.40
C ALA A 125 -3.55 -0.46 -14.39
N GLN A 126 -4.19 -1.01 -13.35
CA GLN A 126 -5.65 -0.91 -13.20
C GLN A 126 -6.12 0.52 -12.96
N TYR A 127 -5.37 1.27 -12.14
CA TYR A 127 -5.66 2.69 -11.90
C TYR A 127 -5.54 3.49 -13.20
N GLU A 128 -4.51 3.27 -14.00
CA GLU A 128 -4.32 3.99 -15.26
C GLU A 128 -5.39 3.64 -16.30
N ALA A 129 -5.83 2.38 -16.37
CA ALA A 129 -6.95 1.97 -17.23
C ALA A 129 -8.28 2.60 -16.80
N SER A 130 -8.55 2.67 -15.49
CA SER A 130 -9.74 3.34 -14.94
C SER A 130 -9.71 4.84 -15.21
N VAL A 131 -8.54 5.48 -15.08
CA VAL A 131 -8.35 6.89 -15.43
C VAL A 131 -8.53 7.14 -16.93
N LYS A 132 -8.03 6.24 -17.80
CA LYS A 132 -8.26 6.33 -19.26
C LYS A 132 -9.73 6.18 -19.60
N GLN A 133 -10.45 5.26 -18.96
CA GLN A 133 -11.91 5.12 -19.15
C GLN A 133 -12.68 6.35 -18.65
N ALA A 134 -12.32 6.90 -17.48
CA ALA A 134 -12.92 8.13 -16.96
C ALA A 134 -12.65 9.33 -17.88
N LYS A 135 -11.44 9.45 -18.44
CA LYS A 135 -11.10 10.48 -19.43
C LYS A 135 -11.87 10.31 -20.74
N SER A 136 -12.02 9.09 -21.23
CA SER A 136 -12.83 8.81 -22.43
C SER A 136 -14.30 9.18 -22.21
N ALA A 137 -14.88 8.82 -21.07
CA ALA A 137 -16.24 9.21 -20.71
C ALA A 137 -16.38 10.73 -20.56
N LEU A 138 -15.43 11.40 -19.91
CA LEU A 138 -15.41 12.86 -19.78
C LEU A 138 -15.34 13.54 -21.15
N SER A 139 -14.50 13.04 -22.06
CA SER A 139 -14.38 13.58 -23.42
C SER A 139 -15.64 13.33 -24.28
N ALA A 140 -16.36 12.23 -24.05
CA ALA A 140 -17.62 11.96 -24.70
C ALA A 140 -18.73 12.88 -24.16
N THR A 141 -18.78 13.10 -22.84
CA THR A 141 -19.66 14.07 -22.20
C THR A 141 -19.36 15.49 -22.66
N GLU A 142 -18.08 15.87 -22.76
CA GLU A 142 -17.65 17.18 -23.26
C GLU A 142 -18.10 17.40 -24.71
N LYS A 143 -17.90 16.41 -25.59
CA LYS A 143 -18.41 16.46 -26.96
C LYS A 143 -19.93 16.56 -27.01
N PHE A 144 -20.64 15.82 -26.16
CA PHE A 144 -22.10 15.87 -26.08
C PHE A 144 -22.60 17.23 -25.58
N LEU A 145 -21.92 17.85 -24.60
CA LEU A 145 -22.24 19.18 -24.10
C LEU A 145 -21.96 20.28 -25.15
N VAL A 146 -20.87 20.16 -25.91
CA VAL A 146 -20.56 21.07 -27.02
C VAL A 146 -21.58 20.92 -28.14
N ASP A 147 -21.98 19.69 -28.48
CA ASP A 147 -22.98 19.44 -29.52
C ASP A 147 -24.37 19.96 -29.09
N GLN A 148 -24.76 19.80 -27.82
CA GLN A 148 -25.96 20.45 -27.27
C GLN A 148 -25.87 21.99 -27.25
N GLY A 149 -24.69 22.55 -27.00
CA GLY A 149 -24.44 24.00 -27.10
C GLY A 149 -24.64 24.52 -28.53
N ASN A 150 -24.19 23.78 -29.53
CA ASN A 150 -24.36 24.14 -30.94
C ASN A 150 -25.80 23.96 -31.43
N ILE A 151 -26.52 22.94 -30.94
CA ILE A 151 -27.95 22.71 -31.22
C ILE A 151 -28.81 23.83 -30.61
N THR A 152 -28.46 24.35 -29.42
CA THR A 152 -29.18 25.46 -28.78
C THR A 152 -28.91 26.83 -29.39
N GLU A 153 -27.79 27.04 -30.10
CA GLU A 153 -27.58 28.22 -30.95
C GLU A 153 -28.38 28.13 -32.26
N ASN A 154 -28.47 26.95 -32.88
CA ASN A 154 -29.19 26.77 -34.15
C ASN A 154 -30.73 26.73 -33.98
N THR A 155 -31.21 26.32 -32.80
CA THR A 155 -32.66 26.16 -32.51
C THR A 155 -33.32 27.43 -31.92
N ARG A 156 -32.57 28.52 -31.71
CA ARG A 156 -33.15 29.81 -31.25
C ARG A 156 -34.08 30.50 -32.26
N ASN A 157 -34.22 29.94 -33.47
CA ASN A 157 -35.00 30.53 -34.56
C ASN A 157 -36.38 29.92 -34.81
N ASN A 158 -36.90 29.01 -33.97
CA ASN A 158 -38.30 28.60 -34.14
C ASN A 158 -38.99 28.11 -32.87
N VAL A 159 -39.89 28.97 -32.36
CA VAL A 159 -41.19 28.68 -31.74
C VAL A 159 -41.28 27.47 -30.81
N THR A 160 -41.27 27.72 -29.49
CA THR A 160 -42.17 27.15 -28.45
C THR A 160 -41.65 27.57 -27.06
N HIS A 161 -41.93 28.82 -26.66
CA HIS A 161 -41.19 29.51 -25.61
C HIS A 161 -42.01 29.82 -24.34
N ASP A 162 -42.61 28.82 -23.70
CA ASP A 162 -43.25 29.09 -22.39
C ASP A 162 -43.08 27.96 -21.36
N GLU A 163 -43.26 26.69 -21.73
CA GLU A 163 -43.11 25.58 -20.78
C GLU A 163 -41.65 25.28 -20.41
N GLY A 164 -40.72 25.33 -21.38
CA GLY A 164 -39.29 25.08 -21.13
C GLY A 164 -38.61 26.15 -20.28
N ILE A 165 -39.08 27.40 -20.29
CA ILE A 165 -38.53 28.48 -19.45
C ILE A 165 -38.80 28.17 -17.98
N SER A 166 -39.99 27.66 -17.66
CA SER A 166 -40.37 27.34 -16.28
C SER A 166 -39.53 26.21 -15.69
N ILE A 167 -39.25 25.17 -16.49
CA ILE A 167 -38.44 24.01 -16.11
C ILE A 167 -36.97 24.43 -15.95
N LEU A 168 -36.41 25.17 -16.92
CA LEU A 168 -35.03 25.68 -16.86
C LEU A 168 -34.82 26.65 -15.69
N LYS A 169 -35.84 27.45 -15.34
CA LYS A 169 -35.77 28.34 -14.16
C LYS A 169 -35.74 27.54 -12.86
N SER A 170 -36.54 26.47 -12.77
CA SER A 170 -36.51 25.55 -11.61
C SER A 170 -35.19 24.78 -11.49
N GLU A 171 -34.58 24.41 -12.61
CA GLU A 171 -33.29 23.70 -12.65
C GLU A 171 -32.13 24.65 -12.33
N SER A 172 -32.19 25.91 -12.78
CA SER A 172 -31.23 26.95 -12.44
C SER A 172 -31.28 27.31 -10.94
N GLU A 173 -32.45 27.26 -10.31
CA GLU A 173 -32.57 27.45 -8.85
C GLU A 173 -31.98 26.27 -8.07
N LYS A 174 -32.26 25.02 -8.48
CA LYS A 174 -31.65 23.82 -7.89
C LYS A 174 -30.12 23.83 -7.99
N LEU A 175 -29.58 24.15 -9.18
CA LEU A 175 -28.14 24.27 -9.40
C LEU A 175 -27.50 25.38 -8.55
N LYS A 176 -28.21 26.48 -8.30
CA LYS A 176 -27.74 27.53 -7.37
C LYS A 176 -27.73 27.08 -5.91
N GLU A 177 -28.68 26.25 -5.50
CA GLU A 177 -28.67 25.66 -4.16
C GLU A 177 -27.53 24.66 -3.99
N GLU A 178 -27.28 23.80 -4.99
CA GLU A 178 -26.15 22.86 -5.00
C GLU A 178 -24.79 23.57 -5.00
N LEU A 179 -24.67 24.70 -5.70
CA LEU A 179 -23.45 25.50 -5.68
C LEU A 179 -23.20 26.13 -4.30
N LYS A 180 -24.25 26.61 -3.63
CA LYS A 180 -24.16 27.12 -2.25
C LYS A 180 -23.80 26.04 -1.24
N THR A 181 -24.29 24.80 -1.40
CA THR A 181 -23.90 23.69 -0.52
C THR A 181 -22.46 23.27 -0.77
N ALA A 182 -22.01 23.23 -2.03
CA ALA A 182 -20.62 22.97 -2.39
C ALA A 182 -19.64 24.03 -1.83
N GLU A 183 -20.00 25.31 -1.85
CA GLU A 183 -19.20 26.38 -1.24
C GLU A 183 -19.11 26.25 0.29
N LYS A 184 -20.21 25.85 0.96
CA LYS A 184 -20.19 25.54 2.40
C LYS A 184 -19.29 24.34 2.72
N VAL A 185 -19.30 23.29 1.90
CA VAL A 185 -18.40 22.14 2.08
C VAL A 185 -16.94 22.55 1.91
N LYS A 186 -16.64 23.43 0.94
CA LYS A 186 -15.28 23.95 0.72
C LYS A 186 -14.79 24.80 1.90
N SER A 187 -15.66 25.65 2.45
CA SER A 187 -15.32 26.46 3.63
C SER A 187 -15.13 25.59 4.87
N LEU A 188 -15.96 24.57 5.09
CA LEU A 188 -15.80 23.59 6.16
C LEU A 188 -14.51 22.77 6.01
N ASN A 189 -14.15 22.36 4.79
CA ASN A 189 -12.88 21.67 4.54
C ASN A 189 -11.66 22.56 4.85
N SER A 190 -11.73 23.86 4.54
CA SER A 190 -10.67 24.79 4.91
C SER A 190 -10.52 24.95 6.42
N GLN A 191 -11.63 24.96 7.16
CA GLN A 191 -11.63 24.98 8.63
C GLN A 191 -11.08 23.67 9.21
N ASN A 192 -11.45 22.52 8.65
CA ASN A 192 -10.96 21.22 9.07
C ASN A 192 -9.44 21.09 8.84
N ASN A 193 -8.93 21.57 7.71
CA ASN A 193 -7.49 21.61 7.43
C ASN A 193 -6.72 22.48 8.44
N ASN A 194 -7.31 23.57 8.92
CA ASN A 194 -6.69 24.41 9.97
C ASN A 194 -6.68 23.70 11.33
N LEU A 195 -7.75 22.99 11.67
CA LEU A 195 -7.82 22.14 12.87
C LEU A 195 -6.76 21.03 12.84
N VAL A 196 -6.64 20.33 11.71
CA VAL A 196 -5.62 19.28 11.48
C VAL A 196 -4.21 19.83 11.68
N LYS A 197 -3.90 21.01 11.14
CA LYS A 197 -2.61 21.68 11.39
C LYS A 197 -2.39 22.01 12.87
N GLY A 198 -3.46 22.40 13.58
CA GLY A 198 -3.43 22.60 15.03
C GLY A 198 -3.09 21.31 15.80
N TYR A 199 -3.68 20.18 15.42
CA TYR A 199 -3.36 18.87 16.00
C TYR A 199 -1.91 18.47 15.80
N TYR A 200 -1.35 18.65 14.60
CA TYR A 200 0.07 18.34 14.35
C TYR A 200 1.02 19.18 15.21
N ARG A 201 0.76 20.49 15.35
CA ARG A 201 1.56 21.36 16.23
C ARG A 201 1.47 20.95 17.70
N LEU A 202 0.29 20.56 18.16
CA LEU A 202 0.06 20.11 19.52
C LEU A 202 0.77 18.77 19.78
N ALA A 203 0.71 17.83 18.83
CA ALA A 203 1.42 16.55 18.92
C ALA A 203 2.94 16.75 18.98
N GLU A 204 3.48 17.67 18.18
CA GLU A 204 4.91 18.03 18.21
C GLU A 204 5.31 18.67 19.55
N ALA A 205 4.48 19.56 20.10
CA ALA A 205 4.70 20.14 21.42
C ALA A 205 4.67 19.08 22.53
N HIS A 206 3.75 18.12 22.47
CA HIS A 206 3.69 17.00 23.40
C HIS A 206 4.95 16.13 23.34
N SER A 207 5.44 15.81 22.14
CA SER A 207 6.67 15.04 21.96
C SER A 207 7.89 15.75 22.57
N LYS A 208 8.04 17.07 22.33
CA LYS A 208 9.13 17.88 22.91
C LYS A 208 9.04 18.00 24.44
N LEU A 209 7.83 18.07 24.98
CA LEU A 209 7.61 18.09 26.43
C LEU A 209 7.94 16.74 27.06
N GLN A 210 7.54 15.64 26.42
CA GLN A 210 7.84 14.29 26.89
C GLN A 210 9.35 14.02 26.91
N GLU A 211 10.08 14.49 25.90
CA GLU A 211 11.55 14.41 25.85
C GLU A 211 12.19 15.22 27.00
N ARG A 212 11.71 16.44 27.25
CA ARG A 212 12.19 17.24 28.39
C ARG A 212 11.87 16.62 29.75
N VAL A 213 10.72 15.96 29.90
CA VAL A 213 10.36 15.24 31.13
C VAL A 213 11.28 14.03 31.34
N THR A 214 11.67 13.33 30.28
CA THR A 214 12.65 12.22 30.39
C THR A 214 14.08 12.67 30.66
N ILE A 215 14.44 13.91 30.31
CA ILE A 215 15.77 14.48 30.54
C ILE A 215 15.85 15.19 31.92
N GLY A 216 14.72 15.66 32.45
CA GLY A 216 14.64 16.49 33.65
C GLY A 216 14.49 15.77 34.99
N SER A 217 14.43 14.43 35.02
CA SER A 217 14.24 13.65 36.26
C SER A 217 15.53 13.49 37.08
N ALA A 218 16.16 14.61 37.41
CA ALA A 218 17.31 14.71 38.30
C ALA A 218 17.39 16.12 38.91
N ASP A 219 16.45 16.51 39.79
CA ASP A 219 16.80 17.19 41.05
C ASP A 219 15.59 17.49 41.96
N GLU A 220 15.82 17.35 43.26
CA GLU A 220 14.88 17.16 44.36
C GLU A 220 14.09 18.41 44.81
N LYS A 221 13.61 19.24 43.85
CA LYS A 221 12.45 20.13 44.02
C LYS A 221 11.20 19.61 43.26
N GLU A 222 11.33 18.44 42.65
CA GLU A 222 10.38 17.82 41.74
C GLU A 222 9.09 17.32 42.40
N ASN A 223 9.04 16.96 43.69
CA ASN A 223 7.96 16.09 44.19
C ASN A 223 6.54 16.73 44.16
N VAL A 224 6.40 18.04 44.40
CA VAL A 224 5.08 18.73 44.34
C VAL A 224 4.65 18.98 42.89
N ASN A 225 5.58 19.41 42.02
CA ASN A 225 5.29 19.60 40.60
C ASN A 225 5.06 18.26 39.88
N VAL A 226 5.75 17.20 40.28
CA VAL A 226 5.55 15.83 39.78
C VAL A 226 4.16 15.33 40.17
N MET A 227 3.65 15.65 41.37
CA MET A 227 2.30 15.25 41.76
C MET A 227 1.22 15.99 40.95
N ILE A 228 1.41 17.30 40.70
CA ILE A 228 0.52 18.09 39.84
C ILE A 228 0.58 17.59 38.39
N LEU A 229 1.79 17.41 37.84
CA LEU A 229 2.02 16.89 36.50
C LEU A 229 1.46 15.48 36.34
N LYS A 230 1.59 14.60 37.35
CA LYS A 230 1.00 13.26 37.34
C LYS A 230 -0.53 13.31 37.31
N SER A 231 -1.14 14.27 38.00
CA SER A 231 -2.59 14.49 37.93
C SER A 231 -3.05 14.99 36.56
N GLU A 232 -2.27 15.86 35.91
CA GLU A 232 -2.57 16.36 34.57
C GLU A 232 -2.34 15.30 33.50
N ILE A 233 -1.26 14.52 33.59
CA ILE A 233 -0.99 13.38 32.73
C ILE A 233 -2.11 12.35 32.84
N MET A 234 -2.63 12.08 34.05
CA MET A 234 -3.74 11.16 34.25
C MET A 234 -5.02 11.66 33.58
N LYS A 235 -5.35 12.96 33.73
CA LYS A 235 -6.49 13.60 33.04
C LYS A 235 -6.33 13.59 31.52
N LEU A 236 -5.12 13.81 31.01
CA LEU A 236 -4.82 13.78 29.58
C LEU A 236 -4.88 12.36 29.03
N THR A 237 -4.44 11.37 29.79
CA THR A 237 -4.51 9.94 29.40
C THR A 237 -5.97 9.47 29.32
N GLU A 238 -6.82 9.93 30.23
CA GLU A 238 -8.26 9.64 30.19
C GLU A 238 -8.93 10.28 28.97
N LYS A 239 -8.61 11.54 28.66
CA LYS A 239 -9.09 12.19 27.43
C LYS A 239 -8.57 11.51 26.16
N LEU A 240 -7.32 11.04 26.16
CA LEU A 240 -6.75 10.29 25.03
C LEU A 240 -7.52 8.98 24.80
N LYS A 241 -7.88 8.28 25.88
CA LYS A 241 -8.64 7.03 25.82
C LYS A 241 -10.04 7.24 25.22
N VAL A 242 -10.72 8.31 25.61
CA VAL A 242 -12.03 8.69 25.05
C VAL A 242 -11.92 9.06 23.56
N CYS A 243 -10.86 9.77 23.16
CA CYS A 243 -10.60 10.08 21.74
C CYS A 243 -10.32 8.83 20.90
N ASP A 244 -9.60 7.85 21.44
CA ASP A 244 -9.28 6.61 20.73
C ASP A 244 -10.53 5.74 20.51
N GLU A 245 -11.46 5.77 21.46
CA GLU A 245 -12.77 5.11 21.36
C GLU A 245 -13.66 5.78 20.29
N HIS A 246 -13.71 7.12 20.24
CA HIS A 246 -14.39 7.85 19.16
C HIS A 246 -13.75 7.60 17.78
N THR A 247 -12.42 7.49 17.71
CA THR A 247 -11.71 7.17 16.47
C THR A 247 -12.02 5.75 16.00
N SER A 248 -12.16 4.81 16.93
CA SER A 248 -12.55 3.43 16.64
C SER A 248 -14.00 3.33 16.15
N ALA A 249 -14.92 4.10 16.74
CA ALA A 249 -16.30 4.18 16.27
C ALA A 249 -16.42 4.77 14.86
N LEU A 250 -15.66 5.83 14.55
CA LEU A 250 -15.60 6.42 13.21
C LEU A 250 -15.02 5.46 12.17
N LYS A 251 -14.00 4.68 12.51
CA LYS A 251 -13.47 3.63 11.62
C LYS A 251 -14.51 2.56 11.32
N LEU A 252 -15.32 2.18 12.30
CA LEU A 252 -16.37 1.18 12.12
C LEU A 252 -17.51 1.70 11.22
N GLN A 253 -17.86 2.98 11.35
CA GLN A 253 -18.84 3.65 10.48
C GLN A 253 -18.31 3.83 9.06
N ALA A 254 -17.01 4.11 8.89
CA ALA A 254 -16.37 4.16 7.57
C ALA A 254 -16.34 2.79 6.89
N ASP A 255 -16.04 1.70 7.62
CA ASP A 255 -16.06 0.33 7.09
C ASP A 255 -17.47 -0.13 6.70
N TYR A 256 -18.49 0.30 7.44
CA TYR A 256 -19.89 0.08 7.09
C TYR A 256 -20.28 0.80 5.80
N CYS A 257 -19.86 2.05 5.63
CA CYS A 257 -20.13 2.85 4.42
C CYS A 257 -19.41 2.30 3.18
N ASP A 258 -18.17 1.80 3.31
CA ASP A 258 -17.44 1.14 2.21
C ASP A 258 -18.14 -0.14 1.75
N LYS A 259 -18.63 -0.96 2.69
CA LYS A 259 -19.40 -2.17 2.37
C LYS A 259 -20.70 -1.86 1.64
N GLU A 260 -21.43 -0.83 2.08
CA GLU A 260 -22.69 -0.43 1.44
C GLU A 260 -22.46 0.14 0.03
N TYR A 261 -21.39 0.91 -0.18
CA TYR A 261 -21.02 1.39 -1.51
C TYR A 261 -20.68 0.24 -2.46
N ARG A 262 -19.93 -0.77 -1.99
CA ARG A 262 -19.63 -1.98 -2.77
C ARG A 262 -20.87 -2.78 -3.15
N TYR A 263 -21.85 -2.88 -2.24
CA TYR A 263 -23.11 -3.58 -2.51
C TYR A 263 -23.92 -2.87 -3.61
N ARG A 264 -24.07 -1.55 -3.52
CA ARG A 264 -24.77 -0.77 -4.55
C ARG A 264 -24.04 -0.75 -5.89
N LEU A 265 -22.71 -0.73 -5.86
CA LEU A 265 -21.90 -0.82 -7.07
C LEU A 265 -22.06 -2.19 -7.77
N ALA A 266 -22.18 -3.28 -6.99
CA ALA A 266 -22.46 -4.62 -7.52
C ALA A 266 -23.86 -4.73 -8.12
N GLU A 267 -24.89 -4.12 -7.52
CA GLU A 267 -26.24 -4.04 -8.10
C GLU A 267 -26.25 -3.26 -9.43
N CYS A 268 -25.56 -2.12 -9.50
CA CYS A 268 -25.45 -1.35 -10.74
C CYS A 268 -24.68 -2.12 -11.84
N MET A 269 -23.61 -2.83 -11.49
CA MET A 269 -22.89 -3.68 -12.44
C MET A 269 -23.76 -4.85 -12.93
N ALA A 270 -24.54 -5.48 -12.05
CA ALA A 270 -25.45 -6.56 -12.43
C ALA A 270 -26.60 -6.08 -13.34
N ALA A 271 -27.08 -4.85 -13.14
CA ALA A 271 -28.08 -4.23 -14.00
C ALA A 271 -27.51 -3.92 -15.40
N MET A 272 -26.25 -3.49 -15.49
CA MET A 272 -25.58 -3.22 -16.78
C MET A 272 -25.34 -4.49 -17.62
N ILE A 273 -25.12 -5.65 -17.01
CA ILE A 273 -24.91 -6.93 -17.71
C ILE A 273 -26.22 -7.53 -18.26
N ARG A 274 -27.38 -7.09 -17.77
CA ARG A 274 -28.71 -7.55 -18.23
C ARG A 274 -29.27 -6.77 -19.42
N ILE A 275 -28.59 -5.73 -19.91
CA ILE A 275 -28.91 -4.96 -21.12
C ILE A 275 -28.07 -5.49 -22.27
#